data_AF-U7UEM3-F1
#
_entry.id   AF-U7UEM3-F1
#
_cell.length_a   1.000
_cell.length_b   1.000
_cell.length_c   1.000
_cell.angle_alpha   90.00
_cell.angle_beta   90.00
_cell.angle_gamma   90.00
#
_symmetry.space_group_name_H-M   'P 1'
#
loop_
_entity.id
_entity.type
_entity.pdbx_description
1 polymer ?
#
loop_
_entity_poly.entity_id
_entity_poly.type
_entity_poly.pdbx_seq_one_letter_code
_entity_poly.pdbx_strand_id
1 'polypeptide(L)'
;MKIGMRKPSIKKSISSRTTGKMKRAVKKSIDPTYGKKGAGIVKDPKKSVYNKVYDKTTVDIRDLISSSEDDDFSEYCNNLEPVPKVKIPKGYYKIYKFVILPVGIITFILSLLTKDKTVMFLSFIPIVISLIVIRSYKKENK
;
A
#
# COMPACT_ATOMS: atom_id res chain seq x y z
N MET A 1 -0.84 32.57 -14.10
CA MET A 1 -1.49 31.50 -13.29
C MET A 1 -2.57 30.83 -14.12
N LYS A 2 -2.89 29.56 -13.85
CA LYS A 2 -4.07 28.88 -14.39
C LYS A 2 -5.17 28.89 -13.33
N ILE A 3 -6.42 29.07 -13.73
CA ILE A 3 -7.59 29.00 -12.85
C ILE A 3 -8.46 27.81 -13.29
N GLY A 4 -9.02 27.07 -12.33
CA GLY A 4 -9.93 25.95 -12.59
C GLY A 4 -9.29 24.56 -12.53
N MET A 5 -9.87 23.56 -13.20
CA MET A 5 -9.51 22.16 -12.99
C MET A 5 -8.08 21.81 -13.42
N ARG A 6 -7.33 21.13 -12.55
CA ARG A 6 -6.05 20.52 -12.92
C ARG A 6 -6.27 19.22 -13.68
N LYS A 7 -5.42 18.97 -14.68
CA LYS A 7 -5.46 17.71 -15.43
C LYS A 7 -4.95 16.57 -14.54
N PRO A 8 -5.75 15.52 -14.25
CA PRO A 8 -5.26 14.36 -13.54
C PRO A 8 -4.29 13.58 -14.44
N SER A 9 -3.31 12.92 -13.83
CA SER A 9 -2.44 12.00 -14.55
C SER A 9 -2.13 10.77 -13.70
N ILE A 10 -2.58 9.60 -14.17
CA ILE A 10 -2.49 8.33 -13.43
C ILE A 10 -1.02 7.94 -13.23
N LYS A 11 -0.21 7.99 -14.31
CA LYS A 11 1.22 7.68 -14.26
C LYS A 11 1.99 8.50 -13.22
N LYS A 12 1.78 9.83 -13.18
CA LYS A 12 2.46 10.69 -12.19
C LYS A 12 1.96 10.42 -10.78
N SER A 13 0.67 10.14 -10.61
CA SER A 13 0.12 9.78 -9.31
C SER A 13 0.77 8.52 -8.74
N ILE A 14 0.84 7.44 -9.52
CA ILE A 14 1.45 6.18 -9.07
C ILE A 14 2.93 6.38 -8.79
N SER A 15 3.68 7.03 -9.69
CA SER A 15 5.10 7.32 -9.49
C SER A 15 5.37 8.16 -8.24
N SER A 16 4.51 9.13 -7.92
CA SER A 16 4.65 9.95 -6.70
C SER A 16 4.50 9.13 -5.41
N ARG A 17 3.70 8.06 -5.45
CA ARG A 17 3.42 7.17 -4.31
C ARG A 17 4.50 6.10 -4.13
N THR A 18 5.13 5.65 -5.21
CA THR A 18 6.16 4.59 -5.19
C THR A 18 7.57 5.18 -5.24
N THR A 19 8.13 5.37 -6.45
CA THR A 19 9.53 5.75 -6.65
C THR A 19 9.84 7.15 -6.11
N GLY A 20 8.91 8.09 -6.24
CA GLY A 20 9.03 9.43 -5.69
C GLY A 20 9.10 9.44 -4.16
N LYS A 21 8.33 8.59 -3.48
CA LYS A 21 8.34 8.47 -2.03
C LYS A 21 9.71 8.00 -1.53
N MET A 22 10.28 6.98 -2.16
CA MET A 22 11.61 6.47 -1.83
C MET A 22 12.69 7.56 -2.01
N LYS A 23 12.68 8.27 -3.15
CA LYS A 23 13.65 9.36 -3.41
C LYS A 23 13.56 10.49 -2.38
N ARG A 24 12.35 10.87 -1.96
CA ARG A 24 12.14 11.90 -0.92
C ARG A 24 12.64 11.46 0.44
N ALA A 25 12.48 10.18 0.80
CA ALA A 25 12.96 9.65 2.07
C ALA A 25 14.49 9.76 2.18
N VAL A 26 15.21 9.38 1.11
CA VAL A 26 16.67 9.52 1.04
C VAL A 26 17.10 10.99 1.08
N LYS A 27 16.40 11.88 0.37
CA LYS A 27 16.72 13.32 0.44
C LYS A 27 16.48 13.92 1.83
N LYS A 28 15.47 13.44 2.55
CA LYS A 28 15.18 13.87 3.93
C LYS A 28 16.22 13.38 4.94
N SER A 29 16.89 12.25 4.71
CA SER A 29 17.96 11.78 5.59
C SER A 29 19.28 12.54 5.39
N ILE A 30 19.49 13.13 4.21
CA ILE A 30 20.72 13.87 3.88
C ILE A 30 20.56 15.36 4.18
N ASP A 31 19.43 15.96 3.83
CA ASP A 31 19.17 17.39 4.02
C ASP A 31 18.16 17.61 5.16
N PRO A 32 18.59 18.14 6.32
CA PRO A 32 17.73 18.34 7.49
C PRO A 32 16.62 19.37 7.25
N THR A 33 16.81 20.26 6.28
CA THR A 33 15.85 21.30 5.90
C THR A 33 14.83 20.80 4.87
N TYR A 34 15.04 19.63 4.24
CA TYR A 34 14.15 19.09 3.21
C TYR A 34 12.80 18.64 3.78
N GLY A 35 11.71 19.11 3.16
CA GLY A 35 10.33 18.75 3.55
C GLY A 35 9.85 19.39 4.86
N LYS A 36 10.59 20.35 5.44
CA LYS A 36 10.14 21.16 6.58
C LYS A 36 9.24 22.30 6.10
N LYS A 37 8.28 22.71 6.94
CA LYS A 37 7.42 23.87 6.66
C LYS A 37 8.29 25.13 6.53
N GLY A 38 8.00 26.01 5.57
CA GLY A 38 8.75 27.25 5.34
C GLY A 38 10.04 27.11 4.53
N ALA A 39 10.62 25.91 4.39
CA ALA A 39 11.87 25.70 3.66
C ALA A 39 11.82 26.14 2.18
N GLY A 40 10.63 26.08 1.56
CA GLY A 40 10.44 26.54 0.18
C GLY A 40 10.59 28.06 0.00
N ILE A 41 10.24 28.85 1.02
CA ILE A 41 10.39 30.32 0.98
C ILE A 41 11.87 30.70 1.08
N VAL A 42 12.62 29.99 1.94
CA VAL A 42 14.06 30.20 2.14
C VAL A 42 14.85 29.79 0.89
N LYS A 43 14.52 28.65 0.28
CA LYS A 43 15.24 28.12 -0.89
C LYS A 43 14.86 28.82 -2.19
N ASP A 44 13.56 28.98 -2.47
CA ASP A 44 13.04 29.52 -3.73
C ASP A 44 11.75 30.35 -3.50
N PRO A 45 11.85 31.62 -3.04
CA PRO A 45 10.69 32.42 -2.65
C PRO A 45 9.70 32.64 -3.79
N LYS A 46 10.19 32.98 -5.00
CA LYS A 46 9.35 33.19 -6.20
C LYS A 46 8.50 31.97 -6.54
N LYS A 47 9.10 30.78 -6.49
CA LYS A 47 8.44 29.52 -6.81
C LYS A 47 7.46 29.09 -5.72
N SER A 48 7.82 29.33 -4.46
CA SER A 48 6.95 29.06 -3.32
C SER A 48 5.65 29.88 -3.41
N VAL A 49 5.76 31.18 -3.71
CA VAL A 49 4.59 32.05 -3.89
C VAL A 49 3.75 31.60 -5.09
N TYR A 50 4.38 31.33 -6.24
CA TYR A 50 3.68 30.87 -7.44
C TYR A 50 2.89 29.57 -7.19
N ASN A 51 3.51 28.55 -6.59
CA ASN A 51 2.85 27.28 -6.27
C ASN A 51 1.71 27.48 -5.28
N LYS A 52 1.88 28.38 -4.28
CA LYS A 52 0.83 28.69 -3.31
C LYS A 52 -0.40 29.32 -3.97
N VAL A 53 -0.20 30.22 -4.94
CA VAL A 53 -1.32 30.80 -5.68
C VAL A 53 -1.93 29.78 -6.63
N TYR A 54 -1.12 28.98 -7.33
CA TYR A 54 -1.59 27.89 -8.21
C TYR A 54 -2.50 26.92 -7.43
N ASP A 55 -2.03 26.37 -6.31
CA ASP A 55 -2.80 25.42 -5.48
C ASP A 55 -4.11 26.03 -4.94
N LYS A 56 -4.15 27.34 -4.68
CA LYS A 56 -5.36 28.05 -4.24
C LYS A 56 -6.35 28.35 -5.37
N THR A 57 -5.86 28.46 -6.61
CA THR A 57 -6.65 28.91 -7.77
C THR A 57 -7.03 27.78 -8.72
N THR A 58 -6.46 26.59 -8.52
CA THR A 58 -6.82 25.37 -9.25
C THR A 58 -7.61 24.41 -8.38
N VAL A 59 -8.51 23.68 -9.02
CA VAL A 59 -9.33 22.66 -8.36
C VAL A 59 -8.91 21.28 -8.82
N ASP A 60 -8.87 20.36 -7.87
CA ASP A 60 -8.47 18.99 -8.09
C ASP A 60 -9.70 18.10 -8.20
N ILE A 61 -9.78 17.31 -9.27
CA ILE A 61 -10.92 16.37 -9.47
C ILE A 61 -11.06 15.39 -8.29
N ARG A 62 -9.95 15.07 -7.60
CA ARG A 62 -9.98 14.22 -6.40
C ARG A 62 -10.62 14.90 -5.21
N ASP A 63 -10.39 16.20 -5.07
CA ASP A 63 -10.89 16.98 -3.95
C ASP A 63 -12.38 17.24 -4.15
N LEU A 64 -12.82 17.36 -5.41
CA LEU A 64 -14.24 17.39 -5.78
C LEU A 64 -14.94 16.07 -5.46
N ILE A 65 -14.35 14.94 -5.86
CA ILE A 65 -14.91 13.60 -5.59
C ILE A 65 -14.94 13.33 -4.08
N SER A 66 -13.88 13.66 -3.34
CA SER A 66 -13.90 13.50 -1.88
C SER A 66 -14.93 14.43 -1.24
N SER A 67 -15.04 15.69 -1.66
CA SER A 67 -16.04 16.60 -1.10
C SER A 67 -17.49 16.17 -1.35
N SER A 68 -17.77 15.43 -2.42
CA SER A 68 -19.09 14.84 -2.67
C SER A 68 -19.32 13.52 -1.93
N GLU A 69 -18.25 12.84 -1.53
CA GLU A 69 -18.30 11.56 -0.82
C GLU A 69 -18.23 11.77 0.70
N ASP A 70 -17.63 12.85 1.21
CA ASP A 70 -17.33 13.05 2.64
C ASP A 70 -18.59 13.19 3.52
N ASP A 71 -19.73 13.63 2.97
CA ASP A 71 -20.99 13.77 3.71
C ASP A 71 -21.74 12.43 3.86
N ASP A 72 -21.75 11.57 2.82
CA ASP A 72 -22.43 10.26 2.84
C ASP A 72 -21.50 9.08 3.24
N PHE A 73 -20.21 9.14 2.90
CA PHE A 73 -19.22 8.09 3.14
C PHE A 73 -18.68 8.12 4.57
N SER A 74 -18.65 9.26 5.24
CA SER A 74 -18.32 9.35 6.68
C SER A 74 -19.39 8.64 7.51
N GLU A 75 -20.67 8.87 7.19
CA GLU A 75 -21.79 8.15 7.79
C GLU A 75 -21.78 6.67 7.41
N TYR A 76 -21.50 6.31 6.15
CA TYR A 76 -21.34 4.92 5.73
C TYR A 76 -20.13 4.24 6.38
N CYS A 77 -19.00 4.92 6.59
CA CYS A 77 -17.81 4.37 7.26
C CYS A 77 -18.00 4.18 8.76
N ASN A 78 -18.83 5.01 9.38
CA ASN A 78 -19.21 4.88 10.78
C ASN A 78 -20.34 3.85 10.99
N ASN A 79 -21.18 3.63 9.98
CA ASN A 79 -22.30 2.67 9.98
C ASN A 79 -22.00 1.36 9.23
N LEU A 80 -20.84 1.24 8.58
CA LEU A 80 -20.34 0.01 8.02
C LEU A 80 -20.06 -0.91 9.19
N GLU A 81 -20.99 -1.84 9.44
CA GLU A 81 -20.71 -2.97 10.31
C GLU A 81 -19.37 -3.56 9.86
N PRO A 82 -18.39 -3.65 10.78
CA PRO A 82 -17.05 -4.07 10.42
C PRO A 82 -17.15 -5.41 9.71
N VAL A 83 -16.60 -5.47 8.48
CA VAL A 83 -16.57 -6.69 7.65
C VAL A 83 -16.29 -7.86 8.56
N PRO A 84 -17.19 -8.86 8.66
CA PRO A 84 -17.08 -9.89 9.68
C PRO A 84 -15.71 -10.52 9.53
N LYS A 85 -14.86 -10.31 10.54
CA LYS A 85 -13.54 -10.92 10.58
C LYS A 85 -13.80 -12.42 10.48
N VAL A 86 -13.39 -13.03 9.37
CA VAL A 86 -13.48 -14.48 9.19
C VAL A 86 -12.71 -15.10 10.33
N LYS A 87 -13.43 -15.55 11.38
CA LYS A 87 -12.84 -16.19 12.54
C LYS A 87 -12.40 -17.57 12.07
N ILE A 88 -11.13 -17.67 11.68
CA ILE A 88 -10.53 -18.97 11.35
C ILE A 88 -10.59 -19.80 12.65
N PRO A 89 -11.24 -20.98 12.65
CA PRO A 89 -11.38 -21.77 13.86
C PRO A 89 -9.99 -22.08 14.41
N LYS A 90 -9.81 -21.88 15.73
CA LYS A 90 -8.51 -22.03 16.40
C LYS A 90 -7.89 -23.42 16.18
N GLY A 91 -8.64 -24.45 15.78
CA GLY A 91 -8.07 -25.76 15.43
C GLY A 91 -7.30 -25.80 14.10
N TYR A 92 -7.53 -24.84 13.20
CA TYR A 92 -7.04 -24.89 11.82
C TYR A 92 -5.52 -24.68 11.70
N TYR A 93 -4.93 -23.79 12.51
CA TYR A 93 -3.48 -23.57 12.50
C TYR A 93 -2.71 -24.84 12.90
N LYS A 94 -3.30 -25.67 13.77
CA LYS A 94 -2.71 -26.93 14.22
C LYS A 94 -2.61 -27.91 13.05
N ILE A 95 -3.72 -28.11 12.34
CA ILE A 95 -3.78 -28.96 11.14
C ILE A 95 -2.84 -28.44 10.05
N TYR A 96 -2.87 -27.12 9.80
CA TYR A 96 -2.03 -26.49 8.79
C TYR A 96 -0.54 -26.72 9.08
N LYS A 97 -0.11 -26.51 10.33
CA LYS A 97 1.28 -26.65 10.75
C LYS A 97 1.77 -28.10 10.71
N PHE A 98 0.93 -29.06 11.11
CA PHE A 98 1.33 -30.46 11.22
C PHE A 98 1.13 -31.27 9.93
N VAL A 99 0.26 -30.85 9.01
CA VAL A 99 -0.08 -31.61 7.79
C VAL A 99 0.35 -30.88 6.52
N ILE A 100 -0.03 -29.61 6.35
CA ILE A 100 0.16 -28.90 5.08
C ILE A 100 1.61 -28.44 4.90
N LEU A 101 2.27 -28.00 5.98
CA LEU A 101 3.67 -27.61 5.96
C LEU A 101 4.64 -28.74 5.55
N PRO A 102 4.58 -29.96 6.14
CA PRO A 102 5.46 -31.05 5.70
C PRO A 102 5.11 -31.55 4.29
N VAL A 103 3.83 -31.61 3.91
CA VAL A 103 3.43 -32.02 2.56
C VAL A 103 3.91 -31.00 1.50
N GLY A 104 3.86 -29.71 1.79
CA GLY A 104 4.40 -28.66 0.93
C GLY A 104 5.92 -28.77 0.75
N ILE A 105 6.66 -29.13 1.81
CA ILE A 105 8.11 -29.33 1.76
C ILE A 105 8.46 -30.59 0.94
N ILE A 106 7.72 -31.69 1.15
CA ILE A 106 7.92 -32.94 0.41
C ILE A 106 7.67 -32.72 -1.09
N THR A 107 6.56 -32.08 -1.46
CA THR A 107 6.24 -31.78 -2.86
C THR A 107 7.24 -30.81 -3.50
N PHE A 108 7.78 -29.86 -2.73
CA PHE A 108 8.87 -28.98 -3.16
C PHE A 108 10.17 -29.76 -3.43
N ILE A 109 10.53 -30.71 -2.56
CA ILE A 109 11.71 -31.57 -2.73
C ILE A 109 11.55 -32.47 -3.97
N LEU A 110 10.38 -33.10 -4.16
CA LEU A 110 10.11 -33.88 -5.37
C LEU A 110 10.19 -33.01 -6.64
N SER A 111 9.74 -31.77 -6.58
CA SER A 111 9.84 -30.82 -7.71
C SER A 111 11.29 -30.43 -8.05
N LEU A 112 12.25 -30.59 -7.13
CA LEU A 112 13.67 -30.36 -7.44
C LEU A 112 14.26 -31.48 -8.29
N LEU A 113 13.69 -32.69 -8.24
CA LEU A 113 14.15 -33.82 -9.06
C LEU A 113 13.70 -33.69 -10.53
N THR A 114 12.55 -33.09 -10.79
CA THR A 114 11.96 -33.02 -12.14
C THR A 114 12.63 -31.98 -13.05
N LYS A 115 13.40 -31.02 -12.52
CA LYS A 115 14.08 -29.91 -13.24
C LYS A 115 13.16 -29.02 -14.10
N ASP A 116 11.85 -29.27 -14.12
CA ASP A 116 10.85 -28.50 -14.83
C ASP A 116 10.49 -27.22 -14.08
N LYS A 117 10.72 -26.08 -14.73
CA LYS A 117 10.48 -24.74 -14.14
C LYS A 117 9.01 -24.52 -13.77
N THR A 118 8.08 -25.07 -14.55
CA THR A 118 6.63 -24.94 -14.33
C THR A 118 6.19 -25.62 -13.04
N VAL A 119 6.70 -26.83 -12.79
CA VAL A 119 6.41 -27.62 -11.59
C VAL A 119 7.00 -26.94 -10.35
N MET A 120 8.19 -26.34 -10.48
CA MET A 120 8.77 -25.52 -9.42
C MET A 120 7.85 -24.36 -9.02
N PHE A 121 7.35 -23.58 -9.98
CA PHE A 121 6.45 -22.45 -9.66
C PHE A 121 5.16 -22.89 -8.96
N LEU A 122 4.58 -24.02 -9.36
CA LEU A 122 3.34 -24.54 -8.77
C LEU A 122 3.54 -25.00 -7.31
N SER A 123 4.72 -25.57 -6.99
CA SER A 123 5.06 -26.03 -5.65
C SER A 123 5.22 -24.90 -4.61
N PHE A 124 5.45 -23.65 -5.04
CA PHE A 124 5.55 -22.50 -4.13
C PHE A 124 4.20 -22.00 -3.61
N ILE A 125 3.11 -22.23 -4.35
CA ILE A 125 1.76 -21.77 -3.98
C ILE A 125 1.33 -22.23 -2.58
N PRO A 126 1.41 -23.53 -2.21
CA PRO A 126 1.05 -23.99 -0.86
C PRO A 126 1.96 -23.38 0.22
N ILE A 127 3.25 -23.16 -0.09
CA ILE A 127 4.20 -22.55 0.84
C ILE A 127 3.83 -21.08 1.11
N VAL A 128 3.47 -20.32 0.08
CA VAL A 128 3.05 -18.92 0.25
C VAL A 128 1.76 -18.83 1.06
N ILE A 129 0.78 -19.70 0.79
CA ILE A 129 -0.46 -19.79 1.56
C ILE A 129 -0.14 -20.10 3.04
N SER A 130 0.85 -20.95 3.31
CA SER A 130 1.25 -21.29 4.68
C SER A 130 1.73 -20.10 5.48
N LEU A 131 2.56 -19.27 4.86
CA LEU A 131 3.15 -18.10 5.49
C LEU A 131 2.10 -17.03 5.78
N ILE A 132 1.12 -16.88 4.89
CA ILE A 132 -0.01 -15.97 5.08
C ILE A 132 -0.83 -16.41 6.30
N VAL A 133 -1.19 -17.69 6.39
CA VAL A 133 -1.97 -18.23 7.52
C VAL A 133 -1.21 -18.08 8.84
N ILE A 134 0.09 -18.40 8.88
CA ILE A 134 0.94 -18.22 10.08
C ILE A 134 1.00 -16.75 10.49
N ARG A 135 1.14 -15.84 9.53
CA ARG A 135 1.18 -14.39 9.78
C ARG A 135 -0.16 -13.86 10.32
N SER A 136 -1.27 -14.37 9.80
CA SER A 136 -2.62 -14.04 10.31
C SER A 136 -2.80 -14.53 11.75
N TYR A 137 -2.39 -15.76 12.06
CA TYR A 137 -2.45 -16.29 13.43
C TYR A 137 -1.62 -15.47 14.42
N LYS A 138 -0.41 -15.05 14.04
CA LYS A 138 0.45 -14.21 14.90
C LYS A 138 -0.16 -12.83 15.18
N LYS A 139 -1.00 -12.30 14.26
CA LYS A 139 -1.69 -11.02 14.44
C LYS A 139 -2.90 -11.13 15.38
N GLU A 140 -3.53 -12.29 15.46
CA GLU A 140 -4.69 -12.54 16.34
C GLU A 140 -4.30 -12.90 17.78
N ASN A 141 -3.08 -13.41 18.02
CA ASN A 141 -2.59 -13.83 19.34
C ASN A 141 -1.57 -12.86 19.96
N LYS A 142 -1.51 -11.62 19.49
CA LYS A 142 -0.71 -10.53 20.05
C LYS A 142 -1.62 -9.38 20.43
#